data_AF-A0AAV2GQG7-F1
#
_entry.id   AF-A0AAV2GQG7-F1
#
_cell.length_a   1.000
_cell.length_b   1.000
_cell.length_c   1.000
_cell.angle_alpha   90.00
_cell.angle_beta   90.00
_cell.angle_gamma   90.00
#
_symmetry.space_group_name_H-M   'P 1'
#
loop_
_entity.id
_entity.type
_entity.pdbx_description
1 polymer ?
#
loop_
_entity_poly.entity_id
_entity_poly.type
_entity_poly.pdbx_seq_one_letter_code
_entity_poly.pdbx_strand_id
1 'polypeptide(L)'
;MAVSTSCLGKNGIQLCVERWIQECLQSTSFSVQINGTPTGYFSPSRGLRQGDPLSPLLFVLCTKGFAAILRKAIADKRLGGVKVAPRAPHISHLFFADDSYLFLRGNLHECENLIEVLNEYEELSGQRVNLDKSVVCFSKNIARED
;
A
#
# COMPACT_ATOMS: atom_id res chain seq x y z
N MET A 1 -4.56 8.42 -5.52
CA MET A 1 -3.55 7.34 -5.52
C MET A 1 -2.26 7.89 -6.10
N ALA A 2 -1.28 8.23 -5.26
CA ALA A 2 0.05 8.62 -5.72
C ALA A 2 0.91 7.36 -5.74
N VAL A 3 1.23 6.86 -6.93
CA VAL A 3 2.15 5.72 -7.08
C VAL A 3 3.45 6.28 -7.62
N SER A 4 4.51 6.23 -6.81
CA SER A 4 5.86 6.53 -7.28
C SER A 4 6.30 5.43 -8.23
N THR A 5 6.84 5.79 -9.41
CA THR A 5 7.34 4.81 -10.39
C THR A 5 8.51 3.98 -9.85
N SER A 6 9.15 4.40 -8.76
CA SER A 6 10.22 3.67 -8.07
C SER A 6 9.79 2.30 -7.51
N CYS A 7 8.49 2.08 -7.24
CA CYS A 7 8.00 0.81 -6.69
C CYS A 7 7.90 -0.33 -7.71
N LEU A 8 7.91 0.00 -9.02
CA LEU A 8 7.68 -0.95 -10.10
C LEU A 8 8.91 -1.84 -10.33
N GLY A 9 10.10 -1.24 -10.40
CA GLY A 9 11.35 -1.89 -10.85
C GLY A 9 11.92 -3.02 -9.99
N LYS A 10 11.35 -3.31 -8.81
CA LYS A 10 11.86 -4.35 -7.89
C LYS A 10 11.02 -5.63 -7.83
N ASN A 11 9.86 -5.68 -8.52
CA ASN A 11 8.85 -6.72 -8.29
C ASN A 11 8.60 -7.68 -9.47
N GLY A 12 9.55 -7.80 -10.41
CA GLY A 12 9.44 -8.77 -11.51
C GLY A 12 8.36 -8.43 -12.53
N ILE A 13 7.98 -7.15 -12.63
CA ILE A 13 7.16 -6.64 -13.72
C ILE A 13 8.06 -6.59 -14.96
N GLN A 14 7.58 -7.09 -16.09
CA GLN A 14 8.33 -7.04 -17.33
C GLN A 14 8.56 -5.57 -17.72
N LEU A 15 9.81 -5.20 -18.06
CA LEU A 15 10.25 -3.82 -18.36
C LEU A 15 9.33 -3.05 -19.33
N CYS A 16 8.62 -3.76 -20.22
CA CYS A 16 7.67 -3.16 -21.15
C CYS A 16 6.43 -2.56 -20.46
N VAL A 17 5.88 -3.22 -19.44
CA VAL A 17 4.67 -2.77 -18.73
C VAL A 17 4.98 -1.56 -17.87
N GLU A 18 6.14 -1.53 -17.23
CA GLU A 18 6.61 -0.37 -16.45
C GLU A 18 6.73 0.86 -17.32
N ARG A 19 7.33 0.70 -18.52
CA ARG A 19 7.44 1.79 -19.50
C ARG A 19 6.06 2.30 -19.91
N TRP A 20 5.11 1.42 -20.22
CA TRP A 20 3.77 1.83 -20.65
C TRP A 20 3.02 2.57 -19.54
N ILE A 21 3.13 2.09 -18.30
CA ILE A 21 2.57 2.77 -17.12
C ILE A 21 3.18 4.17 -16.98
N GLN A 22 4.50 4.29 -17.13
CA GLN A 22 5.20 5.58 -17.02
C GLN A 22 4.77 6.57 -18.12
N GLU A 23 4.67 6.11 -19.36
CA GLU A 23 4.18 6.92 -20.50
C GLU A 23 2.74 7.40 -20.27
N CYS A 24 1.84 6.52 -19.79
CA CYS A 24 0.46 6.90 -19.45
C CYS A 24 0.41 7.97 -18.33
N LEU A 25 1.26 7.83 -17.31
CA LEU A 25 1.32 8.78 -16.20
C LEU A 25 1.88 10.14 -16.63
N GLN A 26 2.91 10.15 -17.49
CA GLN A 26 3.60 11.38 -17.91
C GLN A 26 2.88 12.16 -19.01
N SER A 27 2.11 11.48 -19.86
CA SER A 27 1.35 12.11 -20.96
C SER A 27 0.05 12.82 -20.51
N THR A 28 -0.35 12.66 -19.24
CA THR A 28 -1.58 13.24 -18.72
C THR A 28 -1.42 14.74 -18.44
N SER A 29 -2.42 15.54 -18.83
CA SER A 29 -2.52 16.96 -18.51
C SER A 29 -3.92 17.27 -17.98
N PHE A 30 -4.00 18.11 -16.96
CA PHE A 30 -5.25 18.52 -16.31
C PHE A 30 -5.53 20.00 -16.56
N SER A 31 -6.82 20.34 -16.57
CA SER A 31 -7.30 21.73 -16.56
C SER A 31 -8.34 21.88 -15.45
N VAL A 32 -8.47 23.10 -14.91
CA VAL A 32 -9.51 23.40 -13.91
C VAL A 32 -10.70 24.02 -14.62
N GLN A 33 -11.89 23.49 -14.39
CA GLN A 33 -13.11 24.06 -14.96
C GLN A 33 -13.61 25.19 -14.07
N ILE A 34 -13.57 26.42 -14.57
CA ILE A 34 -14.05 27.62 -13.88
C ILE A 34 -15.26 28.13 -14.65
N ASN A 35 -16.44 28.15 -14.01
CA ASN A 35 -17.71 28.54 -14.64
C ASN A 35 -18.03 27.78 -15.93
N GLY A 36 -17.67 26.49 -16.00
CA GLY A 36 -17.89 25.65 -17.18
C GLY A 36 -16.77 25.74 -18.23
N THR A 37 -15.84 26.68 -18.12
CA THR A 37 -14.74 26.86 -19.08
C THR A 37 -13.44 26.25 -18.54
N PRO A 38 -12.78 25.35 -19.28
CA PRO A 38 -11.44 24.86 -18.94
C PRO A 38 -10.45 26.02 -18.91
N THR A 39 -9.78 26.21 -17.79
CA THR A 39 -8.83 27.32 -17.57
C THR A 39 -7.51 26.77 -17.06
N GLY A 40 -6.44 27.11 -17.77
CA GLY A 40 -5.08 26.66 -17.47
C GLY A 40 -4.86 25.18 -17.76
N TYR A 41 -3.59 24.82 -17.96
CA TYR A 41 -3.16 23.43 -18.08
C TYR A 41 -2.00 23.18 -17.12
N PHE A 42 -2.02 22.03 -16.47
CA PHE A 42 -0.94 21.60 -15.60
C PHE A 42 -0.77 20.08 -15.68
N SER A 43 0.48 19.64 -15.62
CA SER A 43 0.81 18.22 -15.54
C SER A 43 0.79 17.76 -14.08
N PRO A 44 0.15 16.62 -13.77
CA PRO A 44 0.17 16.08 -12.42
C PRO A 44 1.56 15.58 -12.05
N SER A 45 2.03 15.94 -10.85
CA SER A 45 3.22 15.31 -10.26
C SER A 45 2.90 14.00 -9.54
N ARG A 46 1.63 13.82 -9.14
CA ARG A 46 1.12 12.65 -8.43
C ARG A 46 -0.37 12.49 -8.68
N GLY A 47 -0.88 11.28 -8.47
CA GLY A 47 -2.30 11.02 -8.64
C GLY A 47 -2.65 10.56 -10.06
N LEU A 48 -3.66 9.71 -10.14
CA LEU A 48 -4.36 9.39 -11.38
C LEU A 48 -5.71 10.09 -11.38
N ARG A 49 -6.26 10.29 -12.57
CA ARG A 49 -7.63 10.75 -12.72
C ARG A 49 -8.58 9.73 -12.07
N GLN A 50 -9.59 10.22 -11.34
CA GLN A 50 -10.64 9.33 -10.82
C GLN A 50 -11.42 8.72 -11.99
N GLY A 51 -11.61 7.41 -11.97
CA GLY A 51 -12.19 6.67 -13.09
C GLY A 51 -11.20 6.35 -14.22
N ASP A 52 -9.91 6.57 -14.00
CA ASP A 52 -8.87 6.11 -14.93
C ASP A 52 -8.82 4.57 -14.96
N PRO A 53 -8.95 3.93 -16.15
CA PRO A 53 -8.88 2.48 -16.30
C PRO A 53 -7.58 1.84 -15.77
N LEU A 54 -6.49 2.61 -15.64
CA LEU A 54 -5.21 2.13 -15.11
C LEU A 54 -5.16 2.10 -13.58
N SER A 55 -6.03 2.86 -12.91
CA SER A 55 -6.04 2.96 -11.44
C SER A 55 -6.19 1.60 -10.73
N PRO A 56 -7.08 0.68 -11.14
CA PRO A 56 -7.20 -0.63 -10.51
C PRO A 56 -5.92 -1.47 -10.64
N LEU A 57 -5.26 -1.42 -11.79
CA LEU A 57 -4.01 -2.16 -12.02
C LEU A 57 -2.90 -1.65 -11.10
N LEU A 58 -2.74 -0.33 -11.01
CA LEU A 58 -1.73 0.28 -10.16
C LEU A 58 -1.97 0.02 -8.68
N PHE A 59 -3.24 -0.01 -8.27
CA PHE A 59 -3.60 -0.42 -6.92
C PHE A 59 -3.15 -1.85 -6.59
N VAL A 60 -3.42 -2.79 -7.49
CA VAL A 60 -3.01 -4.19 -7.34
C VAL A 60 -1.49 -4.32 -7.28
N LEU A 61 -0.75 -3.57 -8.11
CA LEU A 61 0.71 -3.59 -8.11
C LEU A 61 1.30 -3.08 -6.78
N CYS A 62 0.82 -1.95 -6.28
CA CYS A 62 1.26 -1.43 -4.97
C CYS A 62 0.92 -2.40 -3.84
N THR A 63 -0.28 -2.99 -3.86
CA THR A 63 -0.74 -3.96 -2.87
C THR A 63 0.10 -5.24 -2.90
N LYS A 64 0.50 -5.71 -4.08
CA LYS A 64 1.43 -6.84 -4.23
C LYS A 64 2.81 -6.51 -3.67
N GLY A 65 3.31 -5.30 -3.89
CA GLY A 65 4.55 -4.81 -3.28
C GLY A 65 4.47 -4.79 -1.76
N PHE A 66 3.37 -4.27 -1.20
CA PHE A 66 3.16 -4.26 0.25
C PHE A 66 3.09 -5.68 0.84
N ALA A 67 2.36 -6.58 0.18
CA ALA A 67 2.31 -7.99 0.55
C ALA A 67 3.71 -8.63 0.58
N ALA A 68 4.59 -8.26 -0.35
CA ALA A 68 5.96 -8.77 -0.39
C ALA A 68 6.80 -8.28 0.80
N ILE A 69 6.70 -6.98 1.15
CA ILE A 69 7.38 -6.40 2.33
C ILE A 69 6.90 -7.12 3.61
N LEU A 70 5.58 -7.31 3.76
CA LEU A 70 5.01 -8.04 4.90
C LEU A 70 5.47 -9.50 4.96
N ARG A 71 5.49 -10.22 3.83
CA ARG A 71 6.00 -11.60 3.78
C ARG A 71 7.48 -11.67 4.16
N LYS A 72 8.29 -10.70 3.73
CA LYS A 72 9.69 -10.59 4.13
C LYS A 72 9.81 -10.38 5.64
N ALA A 73 9.02 -9.48 6.23
CA ALA A 73 9.01 -9.27 7.68
C ALA A 73 8.61 -10.53 8.48
N ILE A 74 7.67 -11.33 7.96
CA ILE A 74 7.31 -12.63 8.55
C ILE A 74 8.47 -13.64 8.43
N ALA A 75 9.12 -13.72 7.26
CA ALA A 75 10.28 -14.59 7.04
C ALA A 75 11.47 -14.22 7.93
N ASP A 76 11.69 -12.92 8.14
CA ASP A 76 12.71 -12.36 9.04
C ASP A 76 12.34 -12.51 10.53
N LYS A 77 11.17 -13.08 10.85
CA LYS A 77 10.60 -13.20 12.21
C LYS A 77 10.39 -11.86 12.93
N ARG A 78 10.34 -10.74 12.21
CA ARG A 78 9.98 -9.42 12.74
C ARG A 78 8.49 -9.31 13.03
N LEU A 79 7.68 -10.01 12.24
CA LEU A 79 6.24 -10.16 12.46
C LEU A 79 5.89 -11.64 12.64
N GLY A 80 4.90 -11.94 13.48
CA GLY A 80 4.46 -13.31 13.77
C GLY A 80 3.26 -13.76 12.94
N GLY A 81 2.40 -12.83 12.54
CA GLY A 81 1.11 -13.13 11.92
C GLY A 81 0.20 -13.99 12.80
N VAL A 82 -0.86 -14.53 12.20
CA VAL A 82 -1.81 -15.44 12.84
C VAL A 82 -1.84 -16.79 12.11
N LYS A 83 -1.98 -17.88 12.87
CA LYS A 83 -2.22 -19.24 12.37
C LYS A 83 -3.56 -19.74 12.87
N VAL A 84 -4.36 -20.28 11.96
CA VAL A 84 -5.65 -20.92 12.31
C VAL A 84 -5.49 -22.37 12.76
N ALA A 85 -4.38 -23.03 12.40
CA ALA A 85 -4.05 -24.39 12.82
C ALA A 85 -2.51 -24.60 12.79
N PRO A 86 -1.96 -25.60 13.49
CA PRO A 86 -0.52 -25.84 13.56
C PRO A 86 0.19 -25.97 12.19
N ARG A 87 -0.50 -26.55 11.20
CA ARG A 87 0.00 -26.75 9.83
C ARG A 87 -0.53 -25.72 8.82
N ALA A 88 -1.30 -24.73 9.26
CA ALA A 88 -1.81 -23.69 8.38
C ALA A 88 -0.70 -22.67 8.04
N PRO A 89 -0.79 -22.02 6.86
CA PRO A 89 0.09 -20.90 6.56
C PRO A 89 -0.12 -19.75 7.55
N HIS A 90 0.91 -18.95 7.76
CA HIS A 90 0.79 -17.69 8.50
C HIS A 90 -0.02 -16.69 7.66
N ILE A 91 -1.05 -16.12 8.25
CA ILE A 91 -1.83 -15.03 7.68
C ILE A 91 -1.37 -13.74 8.37
N SER A 92 -0.78 -12.81 7.61
CA SER A 92 -0.35 -11.52 8.13
C SER A 92 -1.19 -10.35 7.62
N HIS A 93 -1.91 -10.53 6.51
CA HIS A 93 -2.70 -9.47 5.91
C HIS A 93 -3.87 -10.00 5.08
N LEU A 94 -4.92 -9.20 4.97
CA LEU A 94 -6.00 -9.33 4.00
C LEU A 94 -6.24 -7.97 3.37
N PHE A 95 -6.16 -7.91 2.05
CA PHE A 95 -6.36 -6.67 1.29
C PHE A 95 -7.65 -6.75 0.49
N PHE A 96 -8.47 -5.72 0.58
CA PHE A 96 -9.71 -5.61 -0.16
C PHE A 96 -9.91 -4.17 -0.63
N ALA A 97 -9.60 -3.90 -1.90
CA ALA A 97 -9.58 -2.55 -2.43
C ALA A 97 -8.83 -1.62 -1.45
N ASP A 98 -9.42 -0.48 -1.09
CA ASP A 98 -8.88 0.51 -0.17
C ASP A 98 -8.78 0.05 1.30
N ASP A 99 -9.46 -1.03 1.69
CA ASP A 99 -9.42 -1.55 3.06
C ASP A 99 -8.35 -2.64 3.23
N SER A 100 -7.59 -2.54 4.32
CA SER A 100 -6.51 -3.46 4.65
C SER A 100 -6.60 -3.91 6.10
N TYR A 101 -6.60 -5.22 6.32
CA TYR A 101 -6.50 -5.83 7.64
C TYR A 101 -5.11 -6.41 7.83
N LEU A 102 -4.43 -6.03 8.90
CA LEU A 102 -3.11 -6.54 9.28
C LEU A 102 -3.23 -7.35 10.55
N PHE A 103 -2.57 -8.52 10.58
CA PHE A 103 -2.60 -9.47 11.68
C PHE A 103 -1.20 -9.63 12.25
N LEU A 104 -1.07 -9.40 13.55
CA LEU A 104 0.17 -9.47 14.31
C LEU A 104 -0.09 -10.07 15.70
N ARG A 105 0.96 -10.44 16.41
CA ARG A 105 0.84 -10.80 17.83
C ARG A 105 0.72 -9.52 18.66
N GLY A 106 -0.07 -9.60 19.73
CA GLY A 106 -0.28 -8.47 20.63
C GLY A 106 0.87 -8.23 21.60
N ASN A 107 1.99 -7.74 21.09
CA ASN A 107 3.11 -7.28 21.90
C ASN A 107 3.71 -6.00 21.29
N LEU A 108 4.36 -5.19 22.12
CA LEU A 108 4.90 -3.90 21.70
C LEU A 108 5.94 -4.03 20.59
N HIS A 109 6.78 -5.06 20.65
CA HIS A 109 7.84 -5.31 19.67
C HIS A 109 7.28 -5.52 18.25
N GLU A 110 6.23 -6.32 18.07
CA GLU A 110 5.61 -6.50 16.75
C GLU A 110 4.90 -5.23 16.27
N CYS A 111 4.34 -4.42 17.18
CA CYS A 111 3.76 -3.11 16.82
C CYS A 111 4.83 -2.14 16.30
N GLU A 112 6.01 -2.08 16.93
CA GLU A 112 7.13 -1.26 16.47
C GLU A 112 7.64 -1.71 15.10
N ASN A 113 7.85 -3.02 14.93
CA ASN A 113 8.23 -3.60 13.63
C ASN A 113 7.17 -3.33 12.55
N LEU A 114 5.89 -3.31 12.90
CA LEU A 114 4.82 -2.97 11.96
C LEU A 114 4.95 -1.52 11.49
N ILE A 115 5.22 -0.58 12.39
CA ILE A 115 5.43 0.83 12.03
C ILE A 115 6.60 0.97 11.05
N GLU A 116 7.71 0.26 11.27
CA GLU A 116 8.83 0.23 10.33
C GLU A 116 8.44 -0.30 8.96
N VAL A 117 7.65 -1.37 8.91
CA VAL A 117 7.14 -1.96 7.65
C VAL A 117 6.22 -0.98 6.91
N LEU A 118 5.36 -0.26 7.64
CA LEU A 118 4.51 0.77 7.04
C LEU A 118 5.35 1.92 6.48
N ASN A 119 6.37 2.38 7.22
CA ASN A 119 7.28 3.43 6.76
C ASN A 119 8.04 3.02 5.49
N GLU A 120 8.56 1.78 5.43
CA GLU A 120 9.22 1.23 4.24
C GLU A 120 8.26 1.22 3.04
N TYR A 121 7.01 0.82 3.27
CA TYR A 121 5.98 0.83 2.23
C TYR A 121 5.64 2.24 1.74
N GLU A 122 5.47 3.21 2.64
CA GLU A 122 5.15 4.60 2.29
C GLU A 122 6.30 5.24 1.49
N GLU A 123 7.54 5.00 1.88
CA GLU A 123 8.73 5.50 1.18
C GLU A 123 8.83 4.91 -0.24
N LEU A 124 8.63 3.59 -0.39
CA LEU A 124 8.76 2.93 -1.68
C LEU A 124 7.61 3.26 -2.64
N SER A 125 6.38 3.29 -2.13
CA SER A 125 5.18 3.46 -2.95
C SER A 125 4.77 4.92 -3.16
N GLY A 126 5.13 5.82 -2.25
CA GLY A 126 4.62 7.18 -2.19
C GLY A 126 3.17 7.28 -1.67
N GLN A 127 2.56 6.16 -1.27
CA GLN A 127 1.26 6.15 -0.59
C GLN A 127 1.44 6.51 0.89
N ARG A 128 0.36 6.96 1.54
CA ARG A 128 0.32 7.26 2.97
C ARG A 128 -0.82 6.49 3.61
N VAL A 129 -0.55 5.86 4.74
CA VAL A 129 -1.53 5.23 5.59
C VAL A 129 -2.38 6.31 6.25
N ASN A 130 -3.70 6.13 6.21
CA ASN A 130 -4.61 7.04 6.88
C ASN A 130 -4.81 6.60 8.33
N LEU A 131 -4.04 7.19 9.25
CA LEU A 131 -4.12 6.87 10.68
C LEU A 131 -5.47 7.27 11.29
N ASP A 132 -6.11 8.34 10.82
CA ASP A 132 -7.41 8.79 11.31
C ASP A 132 -8.54 7.79 11.02
N LYS A 133 -8.38 7.00 9.95
CA LYS A 133 -9.31 5.93 9.56
C LYS A 133 -8.87 4.54 10.02
N SER A 134 -7.66 4.42 10.58
CA SER A 134 -7.11 3.14 11.02
C SER A 134 -7.52 2.84 12.45
N VAL A 135 -7.80 1.57 12.73
CA VAL A 135 -8.18 1.11 14.07
C VAL A 135 -7.32 -0.10 14.43
N VAL A 136 -6.86 -0.14 15.68
CA VAL A 136 -6.14 -1.27 16.25
C VAL A 136 -7.05 -1.98 17.26
N CYS A 137 -7.20 -3.29 17.09
CA CYS A 137 -8.03 -4.12 17.96
C CYS A 137 -7.17 -5.17 18.65
N PHE A 138 -7.30 -5.27 19.97
CA PHE A 138 -6.58 -6.25 20.79
C PHE A 138 -7.53 -7.34 21.28
N SER A 139 -7.04 -8.58 21.34
CA SER A 139 -7.80 -9.68 21.95
C SER A 139 -7.94 -9.48 23.46
N LYS A 140 -8.98 -10.05 24.07
CA LYS A 140 -9.20 -10.02 25.53
C LYS A 140 -8.06 -10.64 26.36
N ASN A 141 -7.19 -11.41 25.72
CA ASN A 141 -6.09 -12.13 26.37
C ASN A 141 -4.81 -11.31 26.47
N ILE A 142 -4.81 -10.05 26.02
CA ILE A 142 -3.67 -9.13 26.15
C ILE A 142 -3.88 -8.33 27.42
N ALA A 143 -2.92 -8.44 28.35
CA ALA A 143 -2.92 -7.63 29.56
C ALA A 143 -2.82 -6.15 29.18
N ARG A 144 -3.68 -5.32 29.80
CA ARG A 144 -3.51 -3.86 29.75
C ARG A 144 -2.44 -3.53 30.78
N GLU A 145 -1.29 -3.07 30.34
CA GLU A 145 -0.40 -2.32 31.22
C GLU A 145 -1.03 -0.93 31.38
N ASP A 146 -1.40 -0.60 32.62
CA ASP A 146 -1.97 0.69 33.03
C ASP A 146 -0.91 1.80 33.01
#